data_AF-I4WSJ6-F1
#
_entry.id   AF-I4WSJ6-F1
#
_cell.length_a   1.000
_cell.length_b   1.000
_cell.length_c   1.000
_cell.angle_alpha   90.00
_cell.angle_beta   90.00
_cell.angle_gamma   90.00
#
_symmetry.space_group_name_H-M   'P 1'
#
loop_
_entity.id
_entity.type
_entity.pdbx_description
1 polymer ?
#
loop_
_entity_poly.entity_id
_entity_poly.type
_entity_poly.pdbx_seq_one_letter_code
_entity_poly.pdbx_strand_id
1 'polypeptide(L)'
;MGKRELFRGPLGALLRKLGGIPIDRSAAMGVVEQMTARFDQPQALWLGIAPEGTRRHVPQWKSGFWRIAHDADVPIFPAAFNYPDKTIRLGPLLHTTDDMAADTARLRAFYAPFQGKYHGV
;
A
#
# COMPACT_ATOMS: atom_id res chain seq x y z
N MET A 1 0.18 -4.59 4.54
CA MET A 1 1.08 -4.74 5.72
C MET A 1 0.26 -4.76 7.01
N GLY A 2 0.46 -5.76 7.89
CA GLY A 2 -0.26 -5.84 9.17
C GLY A 2 0.68 -5.70 10.37
N LYS A 3 0.21 -5.07 11.45
CA LYS A 3 0.88 -5.09 12.77
C LYS A 3 1.05 -6.56 13.20
N ARG A 4 2.18 -6.93 13.83
CA ARG A 4 2.45 -8.33 14.25
C ARG A 4 1.32 -8.89 15.14
N GLU A 5 0.63 -8.04 15.88
CA GLU A 5 -0.56 -8.38 16.69
C GLU A 5 -1.79 -8.80 15.86
N LEU A 6 -1.97 -8.30 14.63
CA LEU A 6 -3.07 -8.70 13.72
C LEU A 6 -2.94 -10.16 13.24
N PHE A 7 -1.77 -10.78 13.45
CA PHE A 7 -1.52 -12.17 13.11
C PHE A 7 -1.73 -13.14 14.27
N ARG A 8 -2.25 -12.69 15.43
CA ARG A 8 -2.62 -13.55 16.58
C ARG A 8 -4.13 -13.84 16.52
N GLY A 9 -4.52 -15.12 16.44
CA GLY A 9 -5.92 -15.58 16.39
C GLY A 9 -6.41 -16.02 14.98
N PRO A 10 -7.70 -16.36 14.81
CA PRO A 10 -8.25 -16.92 13.56
C PRO A 10 -8.13 -15.98 12.35
N LEU A 11 -8.19 -14.65 12.55
CA LEU A 11 -7.89 -13.66 11.50
C LEU A 11 -6.44 -13.77 11.00
N GLY A 12 -5.50 -14.11 11.88
CA GLY A 12 -4.09 -14.29 11.52
C GLY A 12 -3.85 -15.51 10.63
N ALA A 13 -4.64 -16.57 10.78
CA ALA A 13 -4.59 -17.74 9.91
C ALA A 13 -5.16 -17.43 8.51
N LEU A 14 -6.24 -16.65 8.43
CA LEU A 14 -6.80 -16.18 7.16
C LEU A 14 -5.84 -15.22 6.45
N LEU A 15 -5.27 -14.26 7.17
CA LEU A 15 -4.29 -13.32 6.63
C LEU A 15 -3.04 -14.02 6.13
N ARG A 16 -2.53 -15.06 6.82
CA ARG A 16 -1.41 -15.87 6.32
C ARG A 16 -1.79 -16.71 5.11
N LYS A 17 -3.00 -17.29 5.05
CA LYS A 17 -3.50 -18.02 3.88
C LYS A 17 -3.68 -17.15 2.63
N LEU A 18 -3.93 -15.85 2.82
CA LEU A 18 -4.01 -14.85 1.75
C LEU A 18 -2.65 -14.23 1.37
N GLY A 19 -1.53 -14.78 1.88
CA GLY A 19 -0.19 -14.26 1.59
C GLY A 19 0.26 -13.07 2.44
N GLY A 20 -0.43 -12.80 3.56
CA GLY A 20 -0.12 -11.70 4.46
C GLY A 20 1.23 -11.86 5.15
N ILE A 21 2.16 -10.97 4.86
CA ILE A 21 3.51 -10.96 5.42
C ILE A 21 3.52 -10.12 6.71
N PRO A 22 3.91 -10.71 7.85
CA PRO A 22 4.17 -9.94 9.07
C PRO A 22 5.46 -9.15 8.87
N ILE A 23 5.37 -7.83 9.02
CA ILE A 23 6.54 -6.95 8.93
C ILE A 23 7.00 -6.64 10.35
N ASP A 24 8.26 -6.98 10.62
CA ASP A 24 8.92 -6.64 11.86
C ASP A 24 9.51 -5.23 11.74
N ARG A 25 8.86 -4.26 12.39
CA ARG A 25 9.30 -2.86 12.38
C ARG A 25 10.47 -2.59 13.33
N SER A 26 10.92 -3.58 14.12
CA SER A 26 12.09 -3.48 14.99
C SER A 26 13.35 -4.14 14.43
N ALA A 27 13.32 -4.68 13.22
CA ALA A 27 14.50 -5.27 12.59
C ALA A 27 15.51 -4.19 12.16
N ALA A 28 16.79 -4.56 12.13
CA ALA A 28 17.89 -3.67 11.72
C ALA A 28 17.77 -3.19 10.25
N MET A 29 17.11 -3.98 9.40
CA MET A 29 16.76 -3.59 8.02
C MET A 29 15.47 -2.79 7.98
N GLY A 30 15.46 -1.72 7.19
CA GLY A 30 14.27 -0.90 6.98
C GLY A 30 13.12 -1.69 6.34
N VAL A 31 11.88 -1.27 6.60
CA VAL A 31 10.69 -1.92 6.03
C VAL A 31 10.70 -1.90 4.50
N VAL A 32 11.28 -0.86 3.89
CA VAL A 32 11.43 -0.72 2.43
C VAL A 32 12.32 -1.83 1.88
N GLU A 33 13.57 -1.92 2.36
CA GLU A 33 14.56 -2.92 1.94
C GLU A 33 14.03 -4.35 2.09
N GLN A 34 13.35 -4.64 3.21
CA GLN A 34 12.75 -5.95 3.46
C GLN A 34 11.63 -6.32 2.48
N MET A 35 10.91 -5.33 1.94
CA MET A 35 9.85 -5.56 0.95
C MET A 35 10.43 -5.65 -0.45
N THR A 36 11.37 -4.78 -0.81
CA THR A 36 12.10 -4.84 -2.09
C THR A 36 12.75 -6.21 -2.28
N ALA A 37 13.53 -6.68 -1.30
CA ALA A 37 14.18 -7.99 -1.37
C ALA A 37 13.20 -9.19 -1.42
N ARG A 38 11.92 -8.98 -1.11
CA ARG A 38 10.88 -10.02 -1.25
C ARG A 38 10.27 -10.05 -2.64
N PHE A 39 10.24 -8.92 -3.34
CA PHE A 39 9.80 -8.89 -4.74
C PHE A 39 10.80 -9.59 -5.67
N ASP A 40 12.08 -9.68 -5.30
CA ASP A 40 13.11 -10.44 -6.02
C ASP A 40 12.92 -11.98 -5.94
N GLN A 41 12.02 -12.47 -5.08
CA GLN A 41 11.80 -13.91 -4.92
C GLN A 41 10.85 -14.43 -6.00
N PRO A 42 11.01 -15.70 -6.46
CA PRO A 42 10.25 -16.25 -7.60
C PRO A 42 8.73 -16.47 -7.34
N GLN A 43 8.20 -15.96 -6.24
CA GLN A 43 6.81 -16.12 -5.82
C GLN A 43 6.01 -14.85 -6.10
N ALA A 44 4.82 -15.01 -6.68
CA ALA A 44 3.92 -13.89 -6.93
C ALA A 44 3.53 -13.20 -5.61
N LEU A 45 3.87 -11.92 -5.49
CA LEU A 45 3.65 -11.12 -4.29
C LEU A 45 2.72 -9.93 -4.57
N TRP A 46 1.68 -9.79 -3.76
CA TRP A 46 0.84 -8.60 -3.72
C TRP A 46 1.04 -7.87 -2.39
N LEU A 47 1.41 -6.58 -2.47
CA LEU A 47 1.65 -5.75 -1.29
C LEU A 47 0.64 -4.61 -1.19
N GLY A 48 -0.37 -4.78 -0.33
CA GLY A 48 -1.32 -3.72 0.01
C GLY A 48 -0.74 -2.71 1.02
N ILE A 49 -0.68 -1.43 0.62
CA ILE A 49 -0.21 -0.30 1.44
C ILE A 49 -1.21 0.84 1.33
N ALA A 50 -1.66 1.36 2.48
CA ALA A 50 -2.33 2.65 2.55
C ALA A 50 -1.26 3.75 2.68
N PRO A 51 -1.13 4.68 1.71
CA PRO A 51 -0.05 5.66 1.69
C PRO A 51 -0.12 6.65 2.86
N GLU A 52 -1.32 6.90 3.40
CA GLU A 52 -1.50 7.70 4.62
C GLU A 52 -0.99 7.01 5.91
N GLY A 53 -0.93 5.66 5.92
CA GLY A 53 -0.49 4.86 7.07
C GLY A 53 -1.37 4.95 8.33
N THR A 54 -2.46 5.72 8.29
CA THR A 54 -3.46 5.86 9.37
C THR A 54 -4.86 5.96 8.77
N ARG A 55 -5.92 5.78 9.56
CA ARG A 55 -7.30 6.01 9.10
C ARG A 55 -7.72 7.49 9.15
N ARG A 56 -6.83 8.37 9.63
CA ARG A 56 -7.06 9.82 9.72
C ARG A 56 -6.53 10.49 8.46
N HIS A 57 -7.15 11.61 8.09
CA HIS A 57 -6.64 12.44 7.01
C HIS A 57 -5.22 12.93 7.34
N VAL A 58 -4.32 12.81 6.37
CA VAL A 58 -2.95 13.34 6.45
C VAL A 58 -2.66 14.17 5.20
N PRO A 59 -2.07 15.37 5.35
CA PRO A 59 -1.79 16.23 4.19
C PRO A 59 -0.72 15.63 3.28
N GLN A 60 0.22 14.89 3.86
CA GLN A 60 1.35 14.28 3.17
C GLN A 60 1.31 12.75 3.31
N TRP A 61 1.54 12.07 2.19
CA TRP A 61 1.65 10.62 2.16
C TRP A 61 3.07 10.18 2.51
N LYS A 62 3.20 9.00 3.10
CA LYS A 62 4.52 8.41 3.32
C LYS A 62 5.08 7.91 2.00
N SER A 63 6.35 8.18 1.71
CA SER A 63 7.00 7.78 0.46
C SER A 63 7.35 6.29 0.36
N GLY A 64 7.26 5.54 1.46
CA GLY A 64 7.72 4.15 1.51
C GLY A 64 7.07 3.22 0.48
N PHE A 65 5.78 3.42 0.14
CA PHE A 65 5.13 2.59 -0.90
C PHE A 65 5.75 2.83 -2.28
N TRP A 66 6.04 4.10 -2.60
CA TRP A 66 6.61 4.50 -3.88
C TRP A 66 8.03 3.96 -4.00
N ARG A 67 8.83 4.08 -2.93
CA ARG A 67 10.21 3.60 -2.94
C ARG A 67 10.31 2.08 -3.05
N ILE A 68 9.40 1.32 -2.42
CA ILE A 68 9.34 -0.13 -2.61
C ILE A 68 9.05 -0.47 -4.07
N ALA A 69 8.07 0.20 -4.69
CA ALA A 69 7.70 -0.05 -6.08
C ALA A 69 8.83 0.32 -7.06
N HIS A 70 9.49 1.44 -6.82
CA HIS A 70 10.61 1.93 -7.62
C HIS A 70 11.84 1.02 -7.49
N ASP A 71 12.28 0.74 -6.27
CA ASP A 71 13.49 -0.06 -6.01
C ASP A 71 13.30 -1.53 -6.44
N ALA A 72 12.06 -2.04 -6.47
CA ALA A 72 11.74 -3.40 -6.90
C ALA A 72 11.28 -3.51 -8.37
N ASP A 73 11.27 -2.40 -9.13
CA ASP A 73 10.77 -2.33 -10.51
C ASP A 73 9.39 -2.99 -10.71
N VAL A 74 8.46 -2.74 -9.79
CA VAL A 74 7.09 -3.28 -9.83
C VAL A 74 6.06 -2.16 -9.98
N PRO A 75 4.97 -2.37 -10.74
CA PRO A 75 3.94 -1.35 -10.89
C PRO A 75 3.12 -1.17 -9.63
N ILE A 76 2.68 0.07 -9.39
CA ILE A 76 1.68 0.42 -8.38
C ILE A 76 0.30 0.23 -9.00
N PHE A 77 -0.56 -0.52 -8.32
CA PHE A 77 -1.97 -0.69 -8.70
C PHE A 77 -2.88 0.06 -7.72
N PRO A 78 -3.39 1.24 -8.09
CA PRO A 78 -4.20 2.03 -7.18
C PRO A 78 -5.63 1.48 -7.11
N ALA A 79 -6.12 1.27 -5.89
CA ALA A 79 -7.49 0.85 -5.60
C ALA A 79 -8.13 1.84 -4.63
N ALA A 80 -9.34 2.30 -4.95
CA ALA A 80 -10.09 3.26 -4.16
C ALA A 80 -11.45 2.69 -3.74
N PHE A 81 -11.88 3.02 -2.52
CA PHE A 81 -13.21 2.70 -2.02
C PHE A 81 -14.09 3.93 -2.15
N ASN A 82 -15.11 3.87 -2.99
CA ASN A 82 -16.12 4.92 -3.12
C ASN A 82 -17.36 4.54 -2.33
N TYR A 83 -17.53 5.11 -1.14
CA TYR A 83 -18.63 4.78 -0.23
C TYR A 83 -20.01 5.26 -0.69
N PRO A 84 -20.17 6.44 -1.33
CA PRO A 84 -21.47 6.86 -1.88
C PRO A 84 -22.09 5.79 -2.78
N ASP A 85 -21.29 5.20 -3.66
CA ASP A 85 -21.75 4.17 -4.60
C ASP A 85 -21.52 2.74 -4.10
N LYS A 86 -20.95 2.57 -2.90
CA LYS A 86 -20.50 1.27 -2.33
C LYS A 86 -19.67 0.44 -3.32
N THR A 87 -18.76 1.09 -4.05
CA THR A 87 -17.97 0.43 -5.09
C THR A 87 -16.46 0.51 -4.83
N ILE A 88 -15.73 -0.45 -5.40
CA ILE A 88 -14.27 -0.41 -5.49
C ILE A 88 -13.91 0.03 -6.90
N ARG A 89 -13.00 0.99 -7.01
CA ARG A 89 -12.46 1.50 -8.27
C ARG A 89 -11.01 1.10 -8.37
N LEU A 90 -10.67 0.46 -9.48
CA LEU A 90 -9.32 0.01 -9.78
C LEU A 90 -8.78 0.92 -10.88
N GLY A 91 -7.62 1.53 -10.65
CA GLY A 91 -6.97 2.39 -11.62
C GLY A 91 -5.99 1.63 -12.51
N PRO A 92 -5.37 2.32 -13.48
CA PRO A 92 -4.35 1.71 -14.32
C PRO A 92 -3.09 1.40 -13.50
N LEU A 93 -2.30 0.42 -13.97
CA LEU A 93 -0.96 0.18 -13.44
C LEU A 93 -0.09 1.41 -13.69
N LEU A 94 0.59 1.86 -12.64
CA LEU A 94 1.51 2.98 -12.67
C LEU A 94 2.92 2.47 -12.40
N HIS A 95 3.77 2.47 -13.42
CA HIS A 95 5.22 2.33 -13.23
C HIS A 95 5.78 3.66 -12.74
N THR A 96 6.65 3.58 -11.74
CA THR A 96 7.32 4.76 -11.18
C THR A 96 8.34 5.32 -12.17
N THR A 97 8.63 6.62 -12.03
CA THR A 97 9.65 7.35 -12.78
C THR A 97 10.75 7.82 -11.83
N ASP A 98 11.69 8.64 -12.30
CA ASP A 98 12.66 9.29 -11.40
C ASP A 98 12.07 10.51 -10.66
N ASP A 99 10.83 10.92 -10.97
CA ASP A 99 10.12 12.00 -10.31
C ASP A 99 9.00 11.49 -9.40
N MET A 100 9.35 11.23 -8.14
CA MET A 100 8.42 10.80 -7.09
C MET A 100 7.27 11.79 -6.89
N ALA A 101 7.51 13.09 -7.05
CA ALA A 101 6.49 14.10 -6.82
C ALA A 101 5.43 14.05 -7.91
N ALA A 102 5.84 13.92 -9.17
CA ALA A 102 4.95 13.75 -10.32
C ALA A 102 4.12 12.46 -10.20
N ASP A 103 4.73 11.34 -9.84
CA ASP A 103 4.01 10.08 -9.66
C ASP A 103 3.01 10.15 -8.50
N THR A 104 3.41 10.74 -7.39
CA THR A 104 2.53 10.95 -6.24
C THR A 104 1.36 11.86 -6.62
N ALA A 105 1.59 12.91 -7.43
CA ALA A 105 0.53 13.79 -7.92
C ALA A 105 -0.45 13.03 -8.85
N ARG A 106 0.05 12.17 -9.75
CA ARG A 106 -0.79 11.31 -10.60
C ARG A 106 -1.66 10.35 -9.77
N LEU A 107 -1.08 9.72 -8.75
CA LEU A 107 -1.82 8.88 -7.83
C LEU A 107 -2.88 9.69 -7.07
N ARG A 108 -2.53 10.86 -6.54
CA ARG A 108 -3.50 11.76 -5.86
C ARG A 108 -4.64 12.17 -6.77
N ALA A 109 -4.36 12.50 -8.02
CA ALA A 109 -5.36 12.83 -9.02
C ALA A 109 -6.34 11.66 -9.26
N PHE A 110 -5.84 10.42 -9.29
CA PHE A 110 -6.70 9.24 -9.34
C PHE A 110 -7.63 9.13 -8.13
N TYR A 111 -7.15 9.45 -6.91
CA TYR A 111 -7.95 9.33 -5.69
C TYR A 111 -8.94 10.49 -5.45
N ALA A 112 -8.71 11.66 -6.04
CA ALA A 112 -9.50 12.88 -5.85
C ALA A 112 -11.04 12.74 -6.02
N PRO A 113 -11.57 11.99 -7.01
CA PRO A 113 -13.02 11.89 -7.19
C PRO A 113 -13.70 10.92 -6.20
N PHE A 114 -12.96 10.18 -5.38
CA PHE A 114 -13.53 9.13 -4.54
C PHE A 114 -13.69 9.57 -3.09
N GLN A 115 -14.83 9.22 -2.49
CA GLN A 115 -15.14 9.58 -1.12
C GLN A 115 -15.08 8.37 -0.18
N GLY A 116 -14.20 8.46 0.81
CA GLY A 116 -14.13 7.51 1.91
C GLY A 116 -15.28 7.70 2.90
N LYS A 117 -15.61 6.65 3.66
CA LYS A 117 -16.75 6.64 4.62
C LYS A 117 -16.78 7.81 5.60
N TYR A 118 -15.60 8.26 6.03
CA TYR A 118 -15.42 9.31 7.04
C TYR A 118 -14.67 10.53 6.49
N HIS A 119 -14.74 10.77 5.17
CA HIS A 119 -14.10 11.94 4.58
C HIS A 119 -14.91 13.20 4.90
N GLY A 120 -14.33 14.16 5.64
CA GLY A 120 -14.99 15.42 6.02
C GLY A 120 -15.72 15.42 7.36
N VAL A 121 -15.52 14.40 8.22
CA VAL A 121 -16.02 14.33 9.61
C VAL A 121 -14.87 14.47 10.60
#